data_AF-A0A7S0LVN4-F1
#
_entry.id   AF-A0A7S0LVN4-F1
#
_cell.length_a   1.000
_cell.length_b   1.000
_cell.length_c   1.000
_cell.angle_alpha   90.00
_cell.angle_beta   90.00
_cell.angle_gamma   90.00
#
_symmetry.space_group_name_H-M   'P 1'
#
loop_
_entity.id
_entity.type
_entity.pdbx_description
1 polymer ?
#
loop_
_entity_poly.entity_id
_entity_poly.type
_entity_poly.pdbx_seq_one_letter_code
_entity_poly.pdbx_strand_id
1 'polypeptide(L)'
;GRKSCAVDTLLRLFEARILATFKSKYTQFLVFYVCSFRSEYDRRFLQRLIELAISKDTSDSCRIAASCYIGSYVARARTLRLSTAKTALRLLATWVHEYIDAHDASVSTPDPALHDVFYCAVQAILYALCFRLGQLLKDTRDHTFVPLVLRLDRVMLCNLNPFKVINHSVVEQFVGACVRHGGDAADPAALRALLRRNATLIVSFAPGVCEESAFFPFDPYSLPTSAHLIDPVYQPWTPGDNAEGLSAAVAGAGA
;
A
#
# COMPACT_ATOMS: atom_id res chain seq x y z
N GLY A 1 -8.78 3.19 -31.39
CA GLY A 1 -9.57 2.04 -31.92
C GLY A 1 -10.63 1.60 -30.93
N ARG A 2 -11.68 0.86 -31.35
CA ARG A 2 -12.86 0.49 -30.54
C ARG A 2 -12.55 -0.07 -29.14
N LYS A 3 -11.49 -0.89 -29.01
CA LYS A 3 -11.06 -1.46 -27.71
C LYS A 3 -10.60 -0.39 -26.70
N SER A 4 -9.87 0.64 -27.14
CA SER A 4 -9.43 1.75 -26.26
C SER A 4 -10.63 2.52 -25.70
N CYS A 5 -11.62 2.82 -26.55
CA CYS A 5 -12.83 3.54 -26.14
C CYS A 5 -13.64 2.78 -25.06
N ALA A 6 -13.67 1.45 -25.14
CA ALA A 6 -14.30 0.62 -24.12
C ALA A 6 -13.55 0.70 -22.77
N VAL A 7 -12.21 0.68 -22.77
CA VAL A 7 -11.39 0.87 -21.56
C VAL A 7 -11.62 2.26 -20.96
N ASP A 8 -11.61 3.30 -21.79
CA ASP A 8 -11.84 4.68 -21.36
C ASP A 8 -13.22 4.85 -20.72
N THR A 9 -14.23 4.15 -21.24
CA THR A 9 -15.58 4.14 -20.69
C THR A 9 -15.62 3.38 -19.35
N LEU A 10 -14.95 2.24 -19.27
CA LEU A 10 -14.89 1.46 -18.03
C LEU A 10 -14.16 2.22 -16.91
N LEU A 11 -13.04 2.89 -17.20
CA LEU A 11 -12.31 3.69 -16.22
C LEU A 11 -13.15 4.88 -15.70
N ARG A 12 -13.90 5.55 -16.59
CA ARG A 12 -14.84 6.61 -16.19
C ARG A 12 -15.98 6.07 -15.31
N LEU A 13 -16.53 4.90 -15.66
CA LEU A 13 -17.59 4.26 -14.87
C LEU A 13 -17.08 3.80 -13.51
N PHE A 14 -15.84 3.32 -13.46
CA PHE A 14 -15.19 2.97 -12.21
C PHE A 14 -15.15 4.17 -11.26
N GLU A 15 -14.65 5.30 -11.73
CA GLU A 15 -14.55 6.51 -10.91
C GLU A 15 -15.94 7.01 -10.48
N ALA A 16 -16.88 7.09 -11.42
CA ALA A 16 -18.21 7.64 -11.16
C ALA A 16 -19.09 6.77 -10.26
N ARG A 17 -18.84 5.45 -10.18
CA ARG A 17 -19.73 4.50 -9.50
C ARG A 17 -18.99 3.57 -8.55
N ILE A 18 -17.96 2.87 -9.02
CA ILE A 18 -17.30 1.81 -8.25
C ILE A 18 -16.45 2.40 -7.12
N LEU A 19 -15.72 3.48 -7.39
CA LEU A 19 -14.88 4.15 -6.39
C LEU A 19 -15.71 4.68 -5.21
N ALA A 20 -16.88 5.26 -5.50
CA ALA A 20 -17.81 5.78 -4.50
C ALA A 20 -18.66 4.70 -3.82
N THR A 21 -18.66 3.46 -4.32
CA THR A 21 -19.44 2.37 -3.72
C THR A 21 -18.61 1.64 -2.68
N PHE A 22 -18.87 1.97 -1.40
CA PHE A 22 -18.19 1.35 -0.28
C PHE A 22 -18.38 -0.17 -0.26
N LYS A 23 -17.29 -0.91 0.02
CA LYS A 23 -17.26 -2.36 0.22
C LYS A 23 -17.83 -3.21 -0.94
N SER A 24 -17.85 -2.70 -2.17
CA SER A 24 -18.04 -3.56 -3.35
C SER A 24 -16.98 -4.66 -3.37
N LYS A 25 -17.38 -5.91 -3.60
CA LYS A 25 -16.46 -7.06 -3.47
C LYS A 25 -15.87 -7.57 -4.79
N TYR A 26 -16.59 -7.42 -5.91
CA TYR A 26 -16.21 -8.09 -7.17
C TYR A 26 -16.23 -7.18 -8.40
N THR A 27 -17.04 -6.13 -8.45
CA THR A 27 -17.22 -5.29 -9.65
C THR A 27 -15.92 -4.61 -10.10
N GLN A 28 -15.09 -4.19 -9.14
CA GLN A 28 -13.79 -3.60 -9.37
C GLN A 28 -12.82 -4.52 -10.14
N PHE A 29 -13.01 -5.85 -10.06
CA PHE A 29 -12.16 -6.80 -10.78
C PHE A 29 -12.33 -6.70 -12.31
N LEU A 30 -13.40 -6.06 -12.81
CA LEU A 30 -13.54 -5.74 -14.24
C LEU A 30 -12.41 -4.81 -14.70
N VAL A 31 -12.15 -3.74 -13.95
CA VAL A 31 -11.04 -2.81 -14.24
C VAL A 31 -9.71 -3.52 -14.04
N PHE A 32 -9.58 -4.31 -12.97
CA PHE A 32 -8.37 -5.08 -12.69
C PHE A 32 -7.97 -5.96 -13.87
N TYR A 33 -8.92 -6.74 -14.39
CA TYR A 33 -8.73 -7.65 -15.51
C TYR A 33 -8.43 -6.91 -16.81
N VAL A 34 -9.15 -5.83 -17.11
CA VAL A 34 -8.87 -5.03 -18.32
C VAL A 34 -7.47 -4.40 -18.27
N CYS A 35 -7.03 -3.93 -17.10
CA CYS A 35 -5.70 -3.35 -16.93
C CYS A 35 -4.58 -4.37 -17.17
N SER A 36 -4.84 -5.67 -17.01
CA SER A 36 -3.81 -6.70 -17.25
C SER A 36 -3.49 -6.91 -18.74
N PHE A 37 -4.32 -6.39 -19.66
CA PHE A 37 -4.12 -6.59 -21.10
C PHE A 37 -2.97 -5.75 -21.68
N ARG A 38 -2.75 -4.54 -21.17
CA ARG A 38 -1.72 -3.62 -21.66
C ARG A 38 -1.20 -2.75 -20.51
N SER A 39 0.12 -2.58 -20.44
CA SER A 39 0.82 -1.70 -19.49
C SER A 39 0.55 -0.20 -19.64
N GLU A 40 -0.35 0.16 -20.56
CA GLU A 40 -0.87 1.51 -20.71
C GLU A 40 -2.11 1.70 -19.84
N TYR A 41 -2.94 0.66 -19.71
CA TYR A 41 -4.20 0.70 -18.99
C TYR A 41 -3.98 0.73 -17.48
N ASP A 42 -3.08 -0.12 -16.96
CA ASP A 42 -2.68 -0.09 -15.55
C ASP A 42 -2.07 1.26 -15.15
N ARG A 43 -1.26 1.87 -16.03
CA ARG A 43 -0.63 3.17 -15.82
C ARG A 43 -1.66 4.29 -15.77
N ARG A 44 -2.61 4.30 -16.72
CA ARG A 44 -3.70 5.30 -16.75
C ARG A 44 -4.62 5.15 -15.54
N PHE A 45 -4.92 3.91 -15.14
CA PHE A 45 -5.70 3.62 -13.96
C PHE A 45 -5.02 4.14 -12.68
N LEU A 46 -3.74 3.77 -12.47
CA LEU A 46 -2.96 4.22 -11.31
C LEU A 46 -2.75 5.74 -11.32
N GLN A 47 -2.45 6.33 -12.46
CA GLN A 47 -2.31 7.78 -12.59
C GLN A 47 -3.58 8.49 -12.10
N ARG A 48 -4.76 8.03 -12.55
CA ARG A 48 -6.02 8.65 -12.15
C ARG A 48 -6.29 8.49 -10.64
N LEU A 49 -6.03 7.31 -10.09
CA LEU A 49 -6.17 7.10 -8.64
C LEU A 49 -5.23 7.99 -7.84
N ILE A 50 -3.99 8.19 -8.30
CA ILE A 50 -3.01 9.04 -7.61
C ILE A 50 -3.47 10.51 -7.64
N GLU A 51 -3.93 11.01 -8.80
CA GLU A 51 -4.51 12.35 -8.93
C GLU A 51 -5.65 12.57 -7.93
N LEU A 52 -6.53 11.57 -7.78
CA LEU A 52 -7.63 11.62 -6.82
C LEU A 52 -7.11 11.61 -5.38
N ALA A 53 -6.15 10.74 -5.04
CA ALA A 53 -5.63 10.57 -3.68
C ALA A 53 -4.92 11.83 -3.14
N ILE A 54 -4.12 12.49 -3.96
CA ILE A 54 -3.25 13.60 -3.52
C ILE A 54 -3.87 14.98 -3.71
N SER A 55 -4.90 15.12 -4.55
CA SER A 55 -5.55 16.41 -4.81
C SER A 55 -6.31 16.92 -3.58
N LYS A 56 -6.11 18.21 -3.25
CA LYS A 56 -6.84 18.91 -2.18
C LYS A 56 -8.30 19.23 -2.55
N ASP A 57 -8.63 19.20 -3.84
CA ASP A 57 -9.98 19.45 -4.33
C ASP A 57 -10.87 18.20 -4.26
N THR A 58 -10.28 17.04 -4.01
CA THR A 58 -11.00 15.77 -3.84
C THR A 58 -11.46 15.63 -2.39
N SER A 59 -12.70 15.19 -2.17
CA SER A 59 -13.21 14.88 -0.82
C SER A 59 -12.38 13.79 -0.13
N ASP A 60 -12.19 13.86 1.18
CA ASP A 60 -11.37 12.90 1.95
C ASP A 60 -11.80 11.45 1.76
N SER A 61 -13.11 11.14 1.75
CA SER A 61 -13.61 9.78 1.49
C SER A 61 -13.16 9.22 0.14
N CYS A 62 -13.11 10.06 -0.90
CA CYS A 62 -12.64 9.67 -2.23
C CYS A 62 -11.11 9.50 -2.26
N ARG A 63 -10.36 10.35 -1.53
CA ARG A 63 -8.90 10.25 -1.39
C ARG A 63 -8.48 8.97 -0.66
N ILE A 64 -9.23 8.60 0.38
CA ILE A 64 -9.09 7.35 1.13
C ILE A 64 -9.39 6.16 0.21
N ALA A 65 -10.54 6.16 -0.46
CA ALA A 65 -10.90 5.09 -1.38
C ALA A 65 -9.83 4.91 -2.47
N ALA A 66 -9.35 6.00 -3.07
CA ALA A 66 -8.31 5.98 -4.09
C ALA A 66 -7.00 5.38 -3.54
N SER A 67 -6.58 5.77 -2.34
CA SER A 67 -5.41 5.20 -1.66
C SER A 67 -5.55 3.69 -1.44
N CYS A 68 -6.70 3.23 -0.94
CA CYS A 68 -7.01 1.80 -0.78
C CYS A 68 -6.90 1.04 -2.13
N TYR A 69 -7.46 1.59 -3.20
CA TYR A 69 -7.37 1.01 -4.55
C TYR A 69 -5.93 0.96 -5.05
N ILE A 70 -5.10 1.99 -4.83
CA ILE A 70 -3.69 2.01 -5.22
C ILE A 70 -2.93 0.89 -4.49
N GLY A 71 -2.98 0.87 -3.16
CA GLY A 71 -2.25 -0.12 -2.36
C GLY A 71 -2.65 -1.55 -2.73
N SER A 72 -3.96 -1.79 -2.85
CA SER A 72 -4.48 -3.10 -3.20
C SER A 72 -4.11 -3.52 -4.63
N TYR A 73 -4.19 -2.61 -5.61
CA TYR A 73 -3.81 -2.92 -6.99
C TYR A 73 -2.32 -3.21 -7.11
N VAL A 74 -1.46 -2.39 -6.50
CA VAL A 74 0.00 -2.55 -6.54
C VAL A 74 0.43 -3.88 -5.91
N ALA A 75 -0.20 -4.28 -4.82
CA ALA A 75 0.01 -5.57 -4.17
C ALA A 75 -0.43 -6.76 -5.04
N ARG A 76 -1.63 -6.69 -5.63
CA ARG A 76 -2.32 -7.85 -6.18
C ARG A 76 -2.15 -8.04 -7.68
N ALA A 77 -1.86 -6.99 -8.46
CA ALA A 77 -1.73 -7.10 -9.91
C ALA A 77 -0.40 -7.77 -10.29
N ARG A 78 -0.44 -9.05 -10.69
CA ARG A 78 0.75 -9.83 -11.08
C ARG A 78 1.43 -9.26 -12.33
N THR A 79 0.65 -8.70 -13.25
CA THR A 79 1.14 -8.14 -14.52
C THR A 79 1.73 -6.73 -14.37
N LEU A 80 1.60 -6.10 -13.20
CA LEU A 80 2.08 -4.74 -12.98
C LEU A 80 3.60 -4.70 -13.00
N ARG A 81 4.15 -3.84 -13.86
CA ARG A 81 5.61 -3.63 -13.95
C ARG A 81 6.13 -2.95 -12.69
N LEU A 82 7.32 -3.38 -12.24
CA LEU A 82 7.98 -2.78 -11.07
C LEU A 82 8.20 -1.27 -11.22
N SER A 83 8.50 -0.77 -12.42
CA SER A 83 8.65 0.67 -12.68
C SER A 83 7.35 1.46 -12.48
N THR A 84 6.20 0.90 -12.91
CA THR A 84 4.89 1.51 -12.69
C THR A 84 4.53 1.49 -11.20
N ALA A 85 4.79 0.37 -10.51
CA ALA A 85 4.61 0.26 -9.07
C ALA A 85 5.47 1.28 -8.30
N LYS A 86 6.76 1.41 -8.66
CA LYS A 86 7.67 2.42 -8.11
C LYS A 86 7.16 3.84 -8.32
N THR A 87 6.60 4.14 -9.49
CA THR A 87 6.03 5.46 -9.79
C THR A 87 4.85 5.77 -8.88
N ALA A 88 3.91 4.83 -8.73
CA ALA A 88 2.76 5.01 -7.86
C ALA A 88 3.15 5.19 -6.39
N LEU A 89 4.04 4.33 -5.88
CA LEU A 89 4.54 4.43 -4.51
C LEU A 89 5.35 5.70 -4.26
N ARG A 90 6.15 6.16 -5.23
CA ARG A 90 6.89 7.43 -5.13
C ARG A 90 5.94 8.61 -4.97
N LEU A 91 4.91 8.70 -5.81
CA LEU A 91 3.97 9.83 -5.77
C LEU A 91 3.18 9.86 -4.46
N LEU A 92 2.72 8.70 -3.97
CA LEU A 92 2.09 8.62 -2.65
C LEU A 92 3.08 8.97 -1.53
N ALA A 93 4.31 8.46 -1.57
CA ALA A 93 5.33 8.77 -0.57
C ALA A 93 5.67 10.26 -0.55
N THR A 94 5.80 10.91 -1.72
CA THR A 94 6.00 12.36 -1.82
C THR A 94 4.89 13.12 -1.12
N TRP A 95 3.62 12.77 -1.39
CA TRP A 95 2.49 13.41 -0.72
C TRP A 95 2.49 13.16 0.81
N VAL A 96 2.77 11.93 1.25
CA VAL A 96 2.93 11.59 2.68
C VAL A 96 4.02 12.43 3.32
N HIS A 97 5.15 12.62 2.63
CA HIS A 97 6.28 13.41 3.10
C HIS A 97 5.94 14.89 3.25
N GLU A 98 5.23 15.46 2.28
CA GLU A 98 4.72 16.84 2.34
C GLU A 98 3.69 17.01 3.46
N TYR A 99 2.85 15.99 3.70
CA TYR A 99 1.90 16.01 4.81
C TYR A 99 2.59 16.05 6.17
N ILE A 100 3.65 15.26 6.34
CA ILE A 100 4.49 15.28 7.55
C ILE A 100 5.09 16.68 7.74
N ASP A 101 5.69 17.29 6.71
CA ASP A 101 6.26 18.64 6.81
C ASP A 101 5.23 19.69 7.28
N ALA A 102 3.98 19.56 6.83
CA ALA A 102 2.93 20.51 7.15
C ALA A 102 2.31 20.34 8.55
N HIS A 103 2.29 19.12 9.12
CA HIS A 103 1.50 18.83 10.31
C HIS A 103 2.32 18.32 11.51
N ASP A 104 3.44 17.65 11.27
CA ASP A 104 4.11 16.82 12.30
C ASP A 104 4.55 17.62 13.54
N ALA A 105 5.03 18.85 13.35
CA ALA A 105 5.45 19.72 14.44
C ALA A 105 4.30 20.17 15.36
N SER A 106 3.05 20.14 14.86
CA SER A 106 1.85 20.54 15.62
C SER A 106 1.17 19.38 16.34
N VAL A 107 1.56 18.14 16.03
CA VAL A 107 0.91 16.93 16.55
C VAL A 107 1.52 16.57 17.89
N SER A 108 0.72 16.67 18.96
CA SER A 108 1.10 16.17 20.29
C SER A 108 0.71 14.71 20.49
N THR A 109 -0.40 14.28 19.89
CA THR A 109 -0.93 12.92 19.97
C THR A 109 -1.56 12.53 18.63
N PRO A 110 -1.41 11.27 18.16
CA PRO A 110 -2.06 10.78 16.95
C PRO A 110 -3.59 10.91 17.02
N ASP A 111 -4.20 11.51 16.00
CA ASP A 111 -5.65 11.63 15.84
C ASP A 111 -6.10 11.06 14.49
N PRO A 112 -6.67 9.84 14.48
CA PRO A 112 -7.07 9.16 13.25
C PRO A 112 -8.26 9.78 12.54
N ALA A 113 -9.13 10.51 13.24
CA ALA A 113 -10.25 11.20 12.60
C ALA A 113 -9.76 12.47 11.88
N LEU A 114 -8.72 13.12 12.41
CA LEU A 114 -8.15 14.34 11.81
C LEU A 114 -7.19 14.05 10.65
N HIS A 115 -6.48 12.91 10.69
CA HIS A 115 -5.43 12.58 9.73
C HIS A 115 -5.72 11.29 8.95
N ASP A 116 -6.99 10.91 8.78
CA ASP A 116 -7.45 9.67 8.15
C ASP A 116 -6.87 9.44 6.74
N VAL A 117 -6.83 10.46 5.89
CA VAL A 117 -6.27 10.37 4.54
C VAL A 117 -4.77 10.05 4.59
N PHE A 118 -4.05 10.65 5.54
CA PHE A 118 -2.63 10.38 5.74
C PHE A 118 -2.40 8.93 6.17
N TYR A 119 -3.13 8.45 7.18
CA TYR A 119 -3.03 7.07 7.65
C TYR A 119 -3.40 6.07 6.56
N CYS A 120 -4.43 6.36 5.75
CA CYS A 120 -4.83 5.51 4.63
C CYS A 120 -3.75 5.44 3.55
N ALA A 121 -3.14 6.56 3.17
CA ALA A 121 -2.05 6.59 2.19
C ALA A 121 -0.83 5.80 2.68
N VAL A 122 -0.44 5.96 3.95
CA VAL A 122 0.64 5.17 4.57
C VAL A 122 0.27 3.68 4.59
N GLN A 123 -0.96 3.32 4.97
CA GLN A 123 -1.42 1.93 4.97
C GLN A 123 -1.39 1.31 3.56
N ALA A 124 -1.75 2.07 2.53
CA ALA A 124 -1.67 1.64 1.14
C ALA A 124 -0.22 1.34 0.71
N ILE A 125 0.74 2.20 1.11
CA ILE A 125 2.17 1.97 0.87
C ILE A 125 2.63 0.69 1.58
N LEU A 126 2.35 0.56 2.89
CA LEU A 126 2.79 -0.61 3.66
C LEU A 126 2.19 -1.91 3.12
N TYR A 127 0.90 -1.92 2.80
CA TYR A 127 0.24 -3.09 2.21
C TYR A 127 0.87 -3.49 0.88
N ALA A 128 1.16 -2.53 -0.01
CA ALA A 128 1.89 -2.81 -1.25
C ALA A 128 3.28 -3.42 -0.98
N LEU A 129 3.99 -2.92 0.04
CA LEU A 129 5.31 -3.43 0.42
C LEU A 129 5.26 -4.86 0.96
N CYS A 130 4.19 -5.29 1.62
CA CYS A 130 4.02 -6.69 2.04
C CYS A 130 4.20 -7.68 0.87
N PHE A 131 3.87 -7.28 -0.35
CA PHE A 131 3.96 -8.11 -1.56
C PHE A 131 5.14 -7.77 -2.47
N ARG A 132 5.62 -6.52 -2.44
CA ARG A 132 6.59 -5.98 -3.42
C ARG A 132 7.96 -5.71 -2.85
N LEU A 133 8.14 -5.70 -1.53
CA LEU A 133 9.41 -5.29 -0.90
C LEU A 133 10.60 -6.10 -1.41
N GLY A 134 10.49 -7.43 -1.51
CA GLY A 134 11.57 -8.26 -2.04
C GLY A 134 11.97 -7.90 -3.48
N GLN A 135 11.02 -7.56 -4.34
CA GLN A 135 11.31 -7.12 -5.72
C GLN A 135 12.00 -5.76 -5.74
N LEU A 136 11.60 -4.84 -4.84
CA LEU A 136 12.17 -3.50 -4.74
C LEU A 136 13.60 -3.55 -4.21
N LEU A 137 13.89 -4.38 -3.21
CA LEU A 137 15.23 -4.52 -2.64
C LEU A 137 16.22 -5.20 -3.59
N LYS A 138 15.74 -6.15 -4.41
CA LYS A 138 16.54 -6.84 -5.43
C LYS A 138 16.73 -6.05 -6.74
N ASP A 139 16.12 -4.86 -6.88
CA ASP A 139 16.24 -4.06 -8.09
C ASP A 139 17.59 -3.33 -8.16
N THR A 140 18.58 -4.01 -8.76
CA THR A 140 19.96 -3.52 -8.90
C THR A 140 20.08 -2.20 -9.67
N ARG A 141 19.05 -1.80 -10.43
CA ARG A 141 19.05 -0.55 -11.19
C ARG A 141 18.73 0.67 -10.33
N ASP A 142 18.10 0.47 -9.17
CA ASP A 142 17.69 1.55 -8.28
C ASP A 142 17.52 1.02 -6.85
N HIS A 143 18.67 0.84 -6.21
CA HIS A 143 18.82 0.50 -4.79
C HIS A 143 18.41 1.65 -3.84
N THR A 144 18.22 2.86 -4.36
CA THR A 144 17.88 4.04 -3.56
C THR A 144 16.39 4.15 -3.26
N PHE A 145 15.56 3.43 -4.01
CA PHE A 145 14.11 3.57 -3.92
C PHE A 145 13.56 3.40 -2.50
N VAL A 146 13.89 2.29 -1.85
CA VAL A 146 13.41 2.03 -0.48
C VAL A 146 14.04 3.01 0.53
N PRO A 147 15.38 3.16 0.62
CA PRO A 147 15.99 3.98 1.66
C PRO A 147 15.86 5.50 1.43
N LEU A 148 15.80 5.99 0.19
CA LEU A 148 15.83 7.44 -0.10
C LEU A 148 14.51 8.00 -0.66
N VAL A 149 13.69 7.18 -1.32
CA VAL A 149 12.40 7.65 -1.87
C VAL A 149 11.27 7.37 -0.91
N LEU A 150 11.13 6.12 -0.44
CA LEU A 150 10.07 5.79 0.51
C LEU A 150 10.32 6.40 1.89
N ARG A 151 11.60 6.50 2.31
CA ARG A 151 12.02 7.10 3.60
C ARG A 151 11.14 6.62 4.76
N LEU A 152 11.03 5.30 4.86
CA LEU A 152 10.18 4.64 5.85
C LEU A 152 10.58 4.99 7.28
N ASP A 153 11.86 5.31 7.51
CA ASP A 153 12.38 5.89 8.74
C ASP A 153 11.58 7.13 9.14
N ARG A 154 11.40 8.07 8.21
CA ARG A 154 10.70 9.33 8.45
C ARG A 154 9.21 9.12 8.69
N VAL A 155 8.58 8.26 7.89
CA VAL A 155 7.14 7.97 8.03
C VAL A 155 6.83 7.33 9.39
N MET A 156 7.70 6.46 9.88
CA MET A 156 7.46 5.71 11.12
C MET A 156 7.85 6.48 12.38
N LEU A 157 8.76 7.44 12.27
CA LEU A 157 9.26 8.22 13.42
C LEU A 157 8.56 9.58 13.61
N CYS A 158 7.65 9.96 12.72
CA CYS A 158 6.87 11.18 12.86
C CYS A 158 5.91 11.11 14.07
N ASN A 159 5.57 12.26 14.65
CA ASN A 159 4.64 12.40 15.79
C ASN A 159 3.22 11.91 15.46
N LEU A 160 2.84 11.90 14.17
CA LEU A 160 1.59 11.28 13.70
C LEU A 160 1.53 9.77 14.00
N ASN A 161 2.67 9.11 14.22
CA ASN A 161 2.82 7.70 14.61
C ASN A 161 1.86 6.72 13.89
N PRO A 162 2.02 6.50 12.57
CA PRO A 162 1.12 5.67 11.79
C PRO A 162 1.00 4.23 12.29
N PHE A 163 2.06 3.66 12.86
CA PHE A 163 2.08 2.29 13.35
C PHE A 163 1.15 2.05 14.53
N LYS A 164 0.78 3.09 15.27
CA LYS A 164 -0.21 3.03 16.35
C LYS A 164 -1.66 3.03 15.83
N VAL A 165 -1.88 3.53 14.61
CA VAL A 165 -3.21 3.84 14.08
C VAL A 165 -3.67 2.87 12.99
N ILE A 166 -2.75 2.52 12.09
CA ILE A 166 -2.99 1.66 10.93
C ILE A 166 -3.33 0.24 11.35
N ASN A 167 -4.03 -0.49 10.47
CA ASN A 167 -4.41 -1.88 10.70
C ASN A 167 -3.20 -2.74 11.10
N HIS A 168 -3.29 -3.33 12.30
CA HIS A 168 -2.22 -4.11 12.90
C HIS A 168 -1.75 -5.27 12.02
N SER A 169 -2.68 -5.98 11.37
CA SER A 169 -2.32 -7.09 10.47
C SER A 169 -1.40 -6.61 9.35
N VAL A 170 -1.67 -5.45 8.76
CA VAL A 170 -0.82 -4.86 7.72
C VAL A 170 0.58 -4.54 8.27
N VAL A 171 0.67 -3.99 9.47
CA VAL A 171 1.95 -3.68 10.14
C VAL A 171 2.75 -4.97 10.39
N GLU A 172 2.11 -6.02 10.94
CA GLU A 172 2.74 -7.33 11.15
C GLU A 172 3.24 -7.95 9.84
N GLN A 173 2.41 -7.92 8.79
CA GLN A 173 2.78 -8.45 7.48
C GLN A 173 3.98 -7.70 6.90
N PHE A 174 3.98 -6.37 7.04
CA PHE A 174 5.07 -5.53 6.57
C PHE A 174 6.37 -5.83 7.33
N VAL A 175 6.30 -5.97 8.65
CA VAL A 175 7.44 -6.38 9.48
C VAL A 175 7.95 -7.75 9.05
N GLY A 176 7.07 -8.73 8.85
CA GLY A 176 7.44 -10.05 8.34
C GLY A 176 8.16 -9.99 6.98
N ALA A 177 7.66 -9.16 6.05
CA ALA A 177 8.31 -8.93 4.77
C ALA A 177 9.71 -8.29 4.93
N CYS A 178 9.89 -7.35 5.86
CA CYS A 178 11.18 -6.73 6.14
C CYS A 178 12.19 -7.73 6.71
N VAL A 179 11.75 -8.66 7.57
CA VAL A 179 12.63 -9.70 8.10
C VAL A 179 13.06 -10.66 7.01
N ARG A 180 12.11 -11.11 6.19
CA ARG A 180 12.37 -12.06 5.09
C ARG A 180 13.32 -11.50 4.05
N HIS A 181 13.18 -10.22 3.72
CA HIS A 181 13.95 -9.57 2.67
C HIS A 181 15.08 -8.69 3.20
N GLY A 182 15.30 -8.61 4.51
CA GLY A 182 16.30 -7.73 5.10
C GLY A 182 17.74 -8.09 4.74
N GLY A 183 18.00 -9.34 4.36
CA GLY A 183 19.28 -9.76 3.79
C GLY A 183 19.47 -9.37 2.31
N ASP A 184 18.38 -9.08 1.60
CA ASP A 184 18.39 -8.67 0.19
C ASP A 184 18.58 -7.14 0.02
N ALA A 185 18.61 -6.38 1.12
CA ALA A 185 18.70 -4.93 1.08
C ALA A 185 20.13 -4.46 0.77
N ALA A 186 20.24 -3.36 0.00
CA ALA A 186 21.50 -2.64 -0.17
C ALA A 186 22.03 -2.04 1.16
N ASP A 187 21.15 -1.82 2.13
CA ASP A 187 21.49 -1.46 3.51
C ASP A 187 20.63 -2.24 4.52
N PRO A 188 21.05 -3.46 4.90
CA PRO A 188 20.38 -4.28 5.91
C PRO A 188 20.33 -3.62 7.29
N ALA A 189 21.25 -2.69 7.60
CA ALA A 189 21.32 -2.07 8.91
C ALA A 189 20.19 -1.05 9.10
N ALA A 190 19.90 -0.23 8.08
CA ALA A 190 18.79 0.72 8.13
C ALA A 190 17.44 0.03 8.35
N LEU A 191 17.17 -1.07 7.64
CA LEU A 191 15.92 -1.82 7.79
C LEU A 191 15.83 -2.49 9.17
N ARG A 192 16.92 -3.07 9.68
CA ARG A 192 16.97 -3.65 11.04
C ARG A 192 16.79 -2.59 12.12
N ALA A 193 17.37 -1.40 11.96
CA ALA A 193 17.23 -0.31 12.92
C ALA A 193 15.79 0.18 13.00
N LEU A 194 15.12 0.28 11.85
CA LEU A 194 13.69 0.59 11.75
C LEU A 194 12.85 -0.49 12.42
N LEU A 195 13.11 -1.77 12.16
CA LEU A 195 12.42 -2.89 12.81
C LEU A 195 12.59 -2.88 14.34
N ARG A 196 13.83 -2.72 14.83
CA ARG A 196 14.14 -2.69 16.27
C ARG A 196 13.43 -1.54 16.99
N ARG A 197 13.40 -0.35 16.40
CA ARG A 197 12.73 0.82 16.97
C ARG A 197 11.21 0.72 16.93
N ASN A 198 10.64 0.01 15.97
CA ASN A 198 9.19 -0.17 15.86
C ASN A 198 8.67 -1.36 16.67
N ALA A 199 9.51 -2.34 17.00
CA ALA A 199 9.14 -3.48 17.85
C ALA A 199 8.61 -3.05 19.23
N THR A 200 9.06 -1.91 19.76
CA THR A 200 8.55 -1.34 21.02
C THR A 200 7.21 -0.60 20.86
N LEU A 201 6.88 -0.16 19.65
CA LEU A 201 5.64 0.59 19.34
C LEU A 201 4.45 -0.34 19.08
N ILE A 202 4.67 -1.52 18.50
CA ILE A 202 3.64 -2.52 18.18
C ILE A 202 2.93 -3.04 19.45
N VAL A 203 3.61 -3.02 20.60
CA VAL A 203 3.13 -3.62 21.87
C VAL A 203 2.09 -2.76 22.60
N SER A 204 1.93 -1.47 22.22
CA SER A 204 1.05 -0.52 22.93
C SER A 204 -0.21 -0.18 22.12
N PHE A 205 -1.12 -1.15 21.93
CA PHE A 205 -2.33 -0.94 21.14
C PHE A 205 -3.52 -0.45 21.98
N ALA A 206 -4.28 0.50 21.43
CA ALA A 206 -5.63 0.84 21.86
C ALA A 206 -6.60 0.47 20.70
N PRO A 207 -7.59 -0.42 20.93
CA PRO A 207 -8.50 -0.86 19.88
C PRO A 207 -9.42 0.25 19.40
N GLY A 208 -9.60 0.37 18.07
CA GLY A 208 -10.83 0.93 17.49
C GLY A 208 -10.72 2.07 16.47
N VAL A 209 -9.53 2.53 16.06
CA VAL A 209 -9.48 3.87 15.41
C VAL A 209 -9.51 3.91 13.88
N CYS A 210 -9.58 2.77 13.18
CA CYS A 210 -9.66 2.79 11.71
C CYS A 210 -10.24 1.51 11.07
N GLU A 211 -11.49 1.15 11.40
CA GLU A 211 -12.16 0.00 10.75
C GLU A 211 -12.47 0.25 9.25
N GLU A 212 -12.69 1.50 8.85
CA GLU A 212 -12.99 1.84 7.45
C GLU A 212 -11.76 1.84 6.55
N SER A 213 -10.57 2.11 7.09
CA SER A 213 -9.32 2.06 6.31
C SER A 213 -8.87 0.62 6.04
N ALA A 214 -9.35 -0.37 6.80
CA ALA A 214 -9.02 -1.80 6.66
C ALA A 214 -9.55 -2.48 5.37
N PHE A 215 -10.09 -1.72 4.42
CA PHE A 215 -10.63 -2.24 3.18
C PHE A 215 -9.57 -2.21 2.05
N PHE A 216 -9.20 -3.39 1.55
CA PHE A 216 -8.39 -3.55 0.33
C PHE A 216 -9.26 -4.08 -0.81
N PRO A 217 -9.62 -3.25 -1.81
CA PRO A 217 -10.63 -3.59 -2.81
C PRO A 217 -10.34 -4.83 -3.67
N PHE A 218 -9.08 -5.25 -3.79
CA PHE A 218 -8.68 -6.44 -4.52
C PHE A 218 -8.24 -7.58 -3.60
N ASP A 219 -8.73 -7.64 -2.35
CA ASP A 219 -8.64 -8.85 -1.53
C ASP A 219 -9.33 -10.06 -2.20
N PRO A 220 -9.00 -11.31 -1.80
CA PRO A 220 -9.11 -12.48 -2.66
C PRO A 220 -10.42 -12.65 -3.42
N TYR A 221 -10.30 -12.85 -4.72
CA TYR A 221 -11.40 -13.14 -5.61
C TYR A 221 -11.90 -14.57 -5.41
N SER A 222 -13.20 -14.76 -5.16
CA SER A 222 -13.77 -16.07 -4.81
C SER A 222 -14.98 -16.48 -5.65
N LEU A 223 -15.22 -15.83 -6.80
CA LEU A 223 -16.33 -16.21 -7.68
C LEU A 223 -15.92 -17.40 -8.56
N PRO A 224 -16.50 -18.60 -8.36
CA PRO A 224 -15.98 -19.83 -8.99
C PRO A 224 -16.02 -19.79 -10.52
N THR A 225 -17.09 -19.25 -11.10
CA THR A 225 -17.30 -19.24 -12.55
C THR A 225 -16.33 -18.33 -13.29
N SER A 226 -15.86 -17.24 -12.65
CA SER A 226 -15.01 -16.22 -13.26
C SER A 226 -13.58 -16.19 -12.70
N ALA A 227 -13.26 -17.01 -11.69
CA ALA A 227 -11.93 -17.09 -11.07
C ALA A 227 -10.83 -17.35 -12.11
N HIS A 228 -11.10 -18.24 -13.06
CA HIS A 228 -10.17 -18.59 -14.14
C HIS A 228 -9.70 -17.39 -15.00
N LEU A 229 -10.45 -16.27 -15.03
CA LEU A 229 -10.04 -15.04 -15.71
C LEU A 229 -9.05 -14.22 -14.85
N ILE A 230 -9.21 -14.25 -13.53
CA ILE A 230 -8.47 -13.41 -12.58
C ILE A 230 -7.20 -14.10 -12.10
N ASP A 231 -7.23 -15.41 -11.84
CA ASP A 231 -6.11 -16.18 -11.28
C ASP A 231 -4.78 -16.03 -12.03
N PRO A 232 -4.74 -15.98 -13.39
CA PRO A 232 -3.48 -15.82 -14.12
C PRO A 232 -2.83 -14.45 -13.90
N VAL A 233 -3.62 -13.42 -13.59
CA VAL A 233 -3.19 -12.02 -13.49
C VAL A 233 -3.19 -11.50 -12.05
N TYR A 234 -3.56 -12.35 -11.09
CA TYR A 234 -3.68 -12.02 -9.68
C TYR A 234 -2.54 -12.62 -8.85
N GLN A 235 -2.08 -11.88 -7.85
CA GLN A 235 -1.09 -12.33 -6.87
C GLN A 235 -1.80 -12.72 -5.56
N PRO A 236 -1.89 -14.02 -5.24
CA PRO A 236 -2.41 -14.46 -3.97
C PRO A 236 -1.46 -14.11 -2.83
N TRP A 237 -2.00 -14.13 -1.61
CA TRP A 237 -1.19 -14.11 -0.41
C TRP A 237 -0.60 -15.51 -0.15
N THR A 238 0.67 -15.61 0.28
CA THR A 238 1.35 -16.88 0.56
C THR A 238 1.69 -17.04 2.04
N PRO A 239 1.15 -18.06 2.76
CA PRO A 239 1.35 -18.22 4.21
C PRO A 239 2.79 -18.49 4.70
N GLY A 240 3.77 -18.75 3.83
CA GLY A 240 5.21 -18.72 4.19
C GLY A 240 5.68 -17.35 4.72
N ASP A 241 4.75 -16.39 4.64
CA ASP A 241 4.66 -15.06 5.18
C ASP A 241 5.25 -14.76 6.59
N ASN A 242 4.79 -15.51 7.60
CA ASN A 242 4.54 -14.87 8.92
C ASN A 242 5.11 -15.54 10.17
N ALA A 243 5.38 -16.85 10.15
CA ALA A 243 5.60 -17.57 11.42
C ALA A 243 7.01 -17.42 12.01
N GLU A 244 8.04 -17.27 11.18
CA GLU A 244 9.44 -17.24 11.66
C GLU A 244 9.99 -15.82 11.84
N GLY A 245 9.46 -14.84 11.10
CA GLY A 245 10.03 -13.50 11.02
C GLY A 245 9.83 -12.65 12.27
N LEU A 246 8.63 -12.68 12.87
CA LEU A 246 8.33 -11.85 14.04
C LEU A 246 9.04 -12.37 15.30
N SER A 247 9.08 -13.70 15.50
CA SER A 247 9.84 -14.33 16.58
C SER A 247 11.34 -14.01 16.48
N ALA A 248 11.93 -14.08 15.28
CA ALA A 248 13.33 -13.74 15.06
C ALA A 248 13.64 -12.24 15.20
N ALA A 249 12.74 -11.36 14.76
CA ALA A 249 12.90 -9.90 14.90
C ALA A 249 12.86 -9.44 16.36
N VAL A 250 11.99 -10.05 17.17
CA VAL A 250 11.88 -9.76 18.61
C VAL A 250 13.04 -10.38 19.38
N ALA A 251 13.47 -11.60 19.04
CA ALA A 251 14.62 -12.25 19.67
C ALA A 251 15.96 -11.52 19.41
N GLY A 252 16.14 -10.91 18.23
CA GLY A 252 17.33 -10.13 17.88
C GLY A 252 17.36 -8.68 18.40
N ALA A 253 16.33 -8.25 19.14
CA ALA A 253 16.24 -6.95 19.78
C ALA A 253 16.57 -6.98 21.29
N GLY A 254 16.66 -8.18 21.87
CA GLY A 254 17.01 -8.40 23.28
C GLY A 254 18.49 -8.69 23.54
N ALA A 255 19.36 -8.56 22.53
CA ALA A 255 20.81 -8.77 22.62
C ALA A 255 21.60 -7.54 22.17
#